data_AF-A0A6A5SDT1-F1
#
_entry.id   AF-A0A6A5SDT1-F1
#
_cell.length_a   1.000
_cell.length_b   1.000
_cell.length_c   1.000
_cell.angle_alpha   90.00
_cell.angle_beta   90.00
_cell.angle_gamma   90.00
#
_symmetry.space_group_name_H-M   'P 1'
#
loop_
_entity.id
_entity.type
_entity.pdbx_description
1 polymer ?
#
loop_
_entity_poly.entity_id
_entity_poly.type
_entity_poly.pdbx_seq_one_letter_code
_entity_poly.pdbx_strand_id
1 'polypeptide(L)'
;MSLDSFAVPKLQKDGSNLRHWQQAFELYANSIGAASILAGLSRLPPSPQIDEPEPWDSSMAKKGLSRADAIRQRADYEEERRKVLDITKVALQEHKAEVTEWNRLDSLLQLAILKTTDQALYQSLPQDTLVAQVNAIKRQYQEQGINEECSSWAEFMKLRSGIARLESFDMKLPAKCYVYQFLLAIAESYPEFAKDRRHNIHENRNLTI
;
A
#
# COMPACT_ATOMS: atom_id res chain seq x y z
N MET A 1 -1.53 6.62 -21.87
CA MET A 1 -0.58 5.52 -21.62
C MET A 1 -1.34 4.41 -20.93
N SER A 2 -1.43 3.23 -21.54
CA SER A 2 -2.05 2.06 -20.93
C SER A 2 -1.09 1.49 -19.89
N LEU A 3 -1.40 1.62 -18.60
CA LEU A 3 -0.73 0.87 -17.54
C LEU A 3 -1.32 -0.55 -17.54
N ASP A 4 -1.10 -1.30 -18.63
CA ASP A 4 -1.35 -2.73 -18.73
C ASP A 4 -0.28 -3.50 -17.95
N SER A 5 -0.23 -3.29 -16.64
CA SER A 5 0.29 -4.22 -15.63
C SER A 5 0.13 -3.53 -14.29
N PHE A 6 -0.61 -4.13 -13.36
CA PHE A 6 -0.56 -3.68 -11.97
C PHE A 6 0.91 -3.71 -11.54
N ALA A 7 1.46 -2.55 -11.18
CA ALA A 7 2.87 -2.39 -10.79
C ALA A 7 3.20 -3.10 -9.47
N VAL A 8 2.18 -3.55 -8.75
CA VAL A 8 2.32 -4.32 -7.51
C VAL A 8 2.51 -5.80 -7.86
N PRO A 9 3.61 -6.45 -7.40
CA PRO A 9 3.84 -7.87 -7.64
C PRO A 9 2.77 -8.70 -6.93
N LYS A 10 2.55 -9.94 -7.37
CA LYS A 10 1.73 -10.88 -6.59
C LYS A 10 2.45 -11.24 -5.29
N LEU A 11 1.71 -11.27 -4.19
CA LEU A 11 2.18 -11.73 -2.90
C LEU A 11 2.36 -13.25 -2.97
N GLN A 12 3.54 -13.74 -2.59
CA GLN A 12 3.83 -15.16 -2.58
C GLN A 12 3.15 -15.82 -1.38
N LYS A 13 2.71 -17.08 -1.55
CA LYS A 13 2.01 -17.83 -0.49
C LYS A 13 2.86 -18.00 0.77
N ASP A 14 4.17 -18.05 0.59
CA ASP A 14 5.17 -18.17 1.66
C ASP A 14 5.59 -16.82 2.26
N GLY A 15 5.00 -15.70 1.82
CA GLY A 15 5.28 -14.36 2.33
C GLY A 15 6.69 -13.82 2.06
N SER A 16 7.50 -14.53 1.27
CA SER A 16 8.93 -14.23 1.10
C SER A 16 9.20 -12.87 0.44
N ASN A 17 8.21 -12.32 -0.27
CA ASN A 17 8.28 -11.01 -0.92
C ASN A 17 7.41 -9.94 -0.24
N LEU A 18 7.03 -10.12 1.04
CA LEU A 18 6.13 -9.22 1.75
C LEU A 18 6.63 -7.77 1.76
N ARG A 19 7.92 -7.50 2.04
CA ARG A 19 8.40 -6.10 2.08
C ARG A 19 8.36 -5.48 0.69
N HIS A 20 8.75 -6.26 -0.33
CA HIS A 20 8.69 -5.80 -1.72
C HIS A 20 7.26 -5.50 -2.17
N TRP A 21 6.30 -6.36 -1.80
CA TRP A 21 4.88 -6.14 -2.03
C TRP A 21 4.38 -4.86 -1.35
N GLN A 22 4.71 -4.67 -0.07
CA GLN A 22 4.29 -3.48 0.69
C GLN A 22 4.81 -2.20 0.05
N GLN A 23 6.10 -2.14 -0.28
CA GLN A 23 6.70 -0.98 -0.93
C GLN A 23 6.06 -0.68 -2.29
N ALA A 24 5.83 -1.72 -3.11
CA ALA A 24 5.19 -1.54 -4.40
C ALA A 24 3.72 -1.07 -4.27
N PHE A 25 3.00 -1.57 -3.26
CA PHE A 25 1.62 -1.15 -2.97
C PHE A 25 1.55 0.30 -2.51
N GLU A 26 2.49 0.75 -1.66
CA GLU A 26 2.63 2.14 -1.23
C GLU A 26 2.98 3.06 -2.41
N LEU A 27 3.91 2.67 -3.26
CA LEU A 27 4.25 3.41 -4.49
C LEU A 27 3.06 3.51 -5.45
N TYR A 28 2.30 2.42 -5.60
CA TYR A 28 1.07 2.43 -6.40
C TYR A 28 0.04 3.40 -5.83
N ALA A 29 -0.22 3.35 -4.53
CA ALA A 29 -1.15 4.28 -3.87
C ALA A 29 -0.72 5.75 -4.06
N ASN A 30 0.57 6.04 -3.91
CA ASN A 30 1.12 7.37 -4.19
C ASN A 30 0.91 7.79 -5.67
N SER A 31 1.15 6.88 -6.61
CA SER A 31 1.03 7.17 -8.05
C SER A 31 -0.38 7.53 -8.50
N ILE A 32 -1.40 7.00 -7.82
CA ILE A 32 -2.81 7.28 -8.09
C ILE A 32 -3.38 8.39 -7.18
N GLY A 33 -2.58 8.96 -6.27
CA GLY A 33 -3.04 9.99 -5.32
C GLY A 33 -3.87 9.47 -4.14
N ALA A 34 -3.84 8.16 -3.86
CA ALA A 34 -4.64 7.50 -2.82
C ALA A 34 -3.87 7.23 -1.52
N ALA A 35 -2.72 7.88 -1.32
CA ALA A 35 -1.85 7.69 -0.15
C ALA A 35 -2.56 7.96 1.18
N SER A 36 -3.40 9.00 1.23
CA SER A 36 -4.19 9.37 2.41
C SER A 36 -5.26 8.34 2.75
N ILE A 37 -5.84 7.66 1.76
CA ILE A 37 -6.78 6.55 1.94
C ILE A 37 -6.05 5.34 2.51
N LEU A 38 -4.89 5.00 1.94
CA LEU A 38 -4.04 3.90 2.42
C LEU A 38 -3.57 4.12 3.88
N ALA A 39 -3.30 5.37 4.26
CA ALA A 39 -2.92 5.74 5.62
C ALA A 39 -4.12 5.82 6.59
N GLY A 40 -5.36 5.69 6.10
CA GLY A 40 -6.58 5.85 6.91
C GLY A 40 -6.87 7.30 7.34
N LEU A 41 -6.19 8.27 6.72
CA LEU A 41 -6.34 9.70 7.01
C LEU A 41 -7.51 10.30 6.22
N SER A 42 -7.74 9.83 4.99
CA SER A 42 -8.89 10.23 4.18
C SER A 42 -10.04 9.25 4.38
N ARG A 43 -11.21 9.79 4.72
CA ARG A 43 -12.47 9.05 4.84
C ARG A 43 -13.42 9.48 3.73
N LEU A 44 -14.41 8.64 3.45
CA LEU A 44 -15.52 9.00 2.56
C LEU A 44 -16.11 10.36 3.01
N PRO A 45 -16.22 11.36 2.12
CA PRO A 45 -16.80 12.65 2.44
C PRO A 45 -18.22 12.48 3.01
N PRO A 46 -18.55 13.14 4.14
CA PRO A 46 -19.89 13.08 4.70
C PRO A 46 -20.86 13.88 3.83
N SER A 47 -22.09 13.38 3.69
CA SER A 47 -23.14 14.11 2.98
C SER A 47 -23.30 15.53 3.55
N PRO A 48 -23.36 16.56 2.69
CA PRO A 48 -23.50 17.93 3.14
C PRO A 48 -24.87 18.12 3.79
N GLN A 49 -24.90 18.76 4.95
CA GLN A 49 -26.13 19.23 5.56
C GLN A 49 -26.49 20.58 4.93
N ILE A 50 -27.55 20.58 4.13
CA ILE A 50 -27.99 21.75 3.38
C ILE A 50 -29.41 22.08 3.84
N ASP A 51 -29.57 23.23 4.48
CA ASP A 51 -30.88 23.81 4.76
C ASP A 51 -31.33 24.60 3.53
N GLU A 52 -32.19 24.00 2.70
CA GLU A 52 -32.76 24.70 1.55
C GLU A 52 -33.68 25.82 2.03
N PRO A 53 -33.51 27.07 1.54
CA PRO A 53 -34.38 28.17 1.92
C PRO A 53 -35.81 27.94 1.40
N GLU A 54 -36.78 28.10 2.29
CA GLU A 54 -38.20 27.95 1.96
C GLU A 54 -38.65 28.98 0.90
N PRO A 55 -39.68 28.68 0.10
CA PRO A 55 -40.28 29.66 -0.79
C PRO A 55 -40.89 30.83 0.01
N TRP A 56 -40.98 32.01 -0.63
CA TRP A 56 -41.63 33.16 0.00
C TRP A 56 -43.08 32.85 0.38
N ASP A 57 -43.44 33.14 1.63
CA ASP A 57 -44.83 33.17 2.11
C ASP A 57 -45.24 34.62 2.43
N SER A 58 -46.49 34.94 2.14
CA SER A 58 -47.18 36.14 2.61
C SER A 58 -47.03 36.42 4.11
N SER A 59 -46.86 35.38 4.95
CA SER A 59 -46.57 35.51 6.38
C SER A 59 -45.21 36.16 6.69
N MET A 60 -44.27 36.14 5.72
CA MET A 60 -42.93 36.74 5.81
C MET A 60 -42.92 38.25 5.51
N ALA A 61 -44.02 38.80 4.99
CA ALA A 61 -44.13 40.22 4.69
C ALA A 61 -44.17 41.06 5.99
N LYS A 62 -43.46 42.19 6.02
CA LYS A 62 -43.56 43.11 7.18
C LYS A 62 -44.96 43.72 7.24
N LYS A 63 -45.55 43.72 8.44
CA LYS A 63 -46.87 44.31 8.67
C LYS A 63 -46.83 45.83 8.43
N GLY A 64 -47.87 46.36 7.78
CA GLY A 64 -48.03 47.80 7.52
C GLY A 64 -47.31 48.33 6.27
N LEU A 65 -46.72 47.46 5.45
CA LEU A 65 -46.14 47.86 4.17
C LEU A 65 -47.20 48.24 3.14
N SER A 66 -46.88 49.18 2.26
CA SER A 66 -47.67 49.42 1.05
C SER A 66 -47.60 48.22 0.11
N ARG A 67 -48.58 48.08 -0.78
CA ARG A 67 -48.59 46.99 -1.79
C ARG A 67 -47.33 47.01 -2.65
N ALA A 68 -46.81 48.19 -3.00
CA ALA A 68 -45.59 48.32 -3.81
C ALA A 68 -44.34 47.84 -3.04
N ASP A 69 -44.25 48.16 -1.75
CA ASP A 69 -43.10 47.77 -0.93
C ASP A 69 -43.10 46.27 -0.60
N ALA A 70 -44.28 45.67 -0.39
CA ALA A 70 -44.42 44.23 -0.21
C ALA A 70 -43.99 43.44 -1.47
N ILE A 71 -44.27 43.97 -2.67
CA ILE A 71 -43.82 43.37 -3.94
C ILE A 71 -42.30 43.45 -4.06
N ARG A 72 -41.69 44.58 -3.69
CA ARG A 72 -40.22 44.73 -3.68
C ARG A 72 -39.56 43.77 -2.69
N GLN A 73 -40.06 43.72 -1.46
CA GLN A 73 -39.53 42.80 -0.44
C GLN A 73 -39.55 41.34 -0.89
N ARG A 74 -40.64 40.92 -1.54
CA ARG A 74 -40.74 39.57 -2.11
C ARG A 74 -39.72 39.34 -3.22
N ALA A 75 -39.54 40.30 -4.13
CA ALA A 75 -38.58 40.20 -5.22
C ALA A 75 -37.14 40.08 -4.70
N ASP A 76 -36.78 40.90 -3.70
CA ASP A 76 -35.46 40.87 -3.06
C ASP A 76 -35.20 39.52 -2.38
N TYR A 77 -36.18 39.00 -1.63
CA TYR A 77 -36.07 37.68 -1.01
C TYR A 77 -35.94 36.55 -2.03
N GLU A 78 -36.76 36.55 -3.09
CA GLU A 78 -36.67 35.53 -4.13
C GLU A 78 -35.34 35.59 -4.89
N GLU A 79 -34.74 36.78 -5.03
CA GLU A 79 -33.40 36.93 -5.61
C GLU A 79 -32.31 36.36 -4.69
N GLU A 80 -32.33 36.69 -3.40
CA GLU A 80 -31.42 36.12 -2.40
C GLU A 80 -31.55 34.60 -2.32
N ARG A 81 -32.79 34.09 -2.29
CA ARG A 81 -33.10 32.66 -2.30
C ARG A 81 -32.49 31.95 -3.51
N ARG A 82 -32.57 32.54 -4.72
CA ARG A 82 -31.94 31.98 -5.91
C ARG A 82 -30.42 31.92 -5.78
N LYS A 83 -29.79 32.98 -5.28
CA LYS A 83 -28.33 33.01 -5.05
C LYS A 83 -27.90 31.89 -4.09
N VAL A 84 -28.64 31.69 -2.99
CA VAL A 84 -28.37 30.59 -2.05
C VAL A 84 -28.54 29.24 -2.73
N LEU A 85 -29.63 29.02 -3.47
CA LEU A 85 -29.84 27.76 -4.19
C LEU A 85 -28.76 27.47 -5.23
N ASP A 86 -28.29 28.49 -5.95
CA ASP A 86 -27.22 28.33 -6.94
C ASP A 86 -25.91 27.91 -6.26
N ILE A 87 -25.53 28.55 -5.14
CA ILE A 87 -24.36 28.17 -4.34
C ILE A 87 -24.49 26.74 -3.82
N THR A 88 -25.65 26.41 -3.25
CA THR A 88 -25.96 25.07 -2.74
C THR A 88 -25.83 24.01 -3.83
N LYS A 89 -26.32 24.29 -5.03
CA LYS A 89 -26.24 23.38 -6.16
C LYS A 89 -24.81 23.12 -6.59
N VAL A 90 -23.98 24.17 -6.63
CA VAL A 90 -22.54 24.06 -6.93
C VAL A 90 -21.85 23.20 -5.87
N ALA A 91 -22.09 23.49 -4.58
CA ALA A 91 -21.52 22.72 -3.48
C ALA A 91 -21.92 21.23 -3.53
N LEU A 92 -23.17 20.92 -3.89
CA LEU A 92 -23.64 19.55 -4.05
C LEU A 92 -22.96 18.84 -5.23
N GLN A 93 -22.70 19.56 -6.33
CA GLN A 93 -21.97 19.02 -7.48
C GLN A 93 -20.51 18.74 -7.14
N GLU A 94 -19.83 19.67 -6.46
CA GLU A 94 -18.46 19.50 -5.99
C GLU A 94 -18.34 18.31 -5.03
N HIS A 95 -19.24 18.21 -4.05
CA HIS A 95 -19.30 17.07 -3.14
C HIS A 95 -19.50 15.75 -3.89
N LYS A 96 -20.41 15.71 -4.88
CA LYS A 96 -20.61 14.51 -5.70
C LYS A 96 -19.34 14.12 -6.46
N ALA A 97 -18.61 15.10 -7.00
CA ALA A 97 -17.35 14.86 -7.69
C ALA A 97 -16.29 14.31 -6.72
N GLU A 98 -16.19 14.87 -5.52
CA GLU A 98 -15.28 14.42 -4.46
C GLU A 98 -15.57 12.98 -4.04
N VAL A 99 -16.83 12.64 -3.76
CA VAL A 99 -17.26 11.27 -3.44
C VAL A 99 -16.96 10.30 -4.58
N THR A 100 -17.18 10.72 -5.83
CA THR A 100 -16.92 9.89 -7.00
C THR A 100 -15.44 9.58 -7.13
N GLU A 101 -14.57 10.59 -6.96
CA GLU A 101 -13.12 10.38 -7.02
C GLU A 101 -12.63 9.54 -5.85
N TRP A 102 -13.12 9.78 -4.64
CA TRP A 102 -12.78 8.98 -3.47
C TRP A 102 -13.11 7.50 -3.70
N ASN A 103 -14.33 7.19 -4.16
CA ASN A 103 -14.76 5.83 -4.48
C ASN A 103 -13.92 5.19 -5.59
N ARG A 104 -13.52 5.98 -6.60
CA ARG A 104 -12.64 5.52 -7.68
C ARG A 104 -11.29 5.08 -7.12
N LEU A 105 -10.68 5.91 -6.27
CA LEU A 105 -9.38 5.63 -5.66
C LEU A 105 -9.43 4.43 -4.71
N ASP A 106 -10.43 4.35 -3.84
CA ASP A 106 -10.62 3.21 -2.94
C ASP A 106 -10.80 1.91 -3.74
N SER A 107 -11.64 1.92 -4.78
CA SER A 107 -11.84 0.76 -5.66
C SER A 107 -10.54 0.31 -6.34
N LEU A 108 -9.69 1.24 -6.77
CA LEU A 108 -8.40 0.91 -7.38
C LEU A 108 -7.45 0.23 -6.41
N LEU A 109 -7.46 0.63 -5.15
CA LEU A 109 -6.67 -0.01 -4.09
C LEU A 109 -7.23 -1.40 -3.74
N GLN A 110 -8.55 -1.54 -3.62
CA GLN A 110 -9.19 -2.84 -3.39
C GLN A 110 -8.92 -3.82 -4.55
N LEU A 111 -9.00 -3.35 -5.79
CA LEU A 111 -8.64 -4.14 -6.97
C LEU A 111 -7.16 -4.56 -6.98
N ALA A 112 -6.27 -3.70 -6.49
CA ALA A 112 -4.85 -4.04 -6.36
C ALA A 112 -4.64 -5.15 -5.33
N ILE A 113 -5.34 -5.11 -4.18
CA ILE A 113 -5.32 -6.22 -3.21
C ILE A 113 -5.84 -7.49 -3.88
N LEU A 114 -7.04 -7.45 -4.46
CA LEU A 114 -7.67 -8.62 -5.10
C LEU A 114 -6.80 -9.29 -6.16
N LYS A 115 -6.04 -8.52 -6.95
CA LYS A 115 -5.18 -9.05 -8.01
C LYS A 115 -3.84 -9.58 -7.52
N THR A 116 -3.38 -9.11 -6.36
CA THR A 116 -2.04 -9.39 -5.86
C THR A 116 -2.04 -10.41 -4.73
N THR A 117 -3.16 -10.60 -4.02
CA THR A 117 -3.33 -11.66 -3.04
C THR A 117 -3.92 -12.91 -3.68
N ASP A 118 -3.75 -14.07 -3.02
CA ASP A 118 -4.46 -15.27 -3.43
C ASP A 118 -5.90 -15.29 -2.87
N GLN A 119 -6.75 -16.14 -3.45
CA GLN A 119 -8.17 -16.18 -3.11
C GLN A 119 -8.41 -16.53 -1.62
N ALA A 120 -7.60 -17.44 -1.08
CA ALA A 120 -7.74 -17.89 0.31
C ALA A 120 -7.39 -16.75 1.28
N LEU A 121 -6.30 -16.02 1.02
CA LEU A 121 -5.93 -14.84 1.80
C LEU A 121 -7.03 -13.79 1.69
N TYR A 122 -7.46 -13.44 0.47
CA TYR A 122 -8.47 -12.40 0.25
C TYR A 122 -9.78 -12.67 1.02
N GLN A 123 -10.26 -13.92 1.03
CA GLN A 123 -11.48 -14.30 1.74
C GLN A 123 -11.36 -14.21 3.27
N SER A 124 -10.13 -14.26 3.81
CA SER A 124 -9.87 -14.16 5.24
C SER A 124 -9.73 -12.71 5.74
N LEU A 125 -9.61 -11.74 4.81
CA LEU A 125 -9.41 -10.34 5.16
C LEU A 125 -10.69 -9.70 5.74
N PRO A 126 -10.54 -8.76 6.68
CA PRO A 126 -11.67 -8.01 7.22
C PRO A 126 -12.35 -7.18 6.12
N GLN A 127 -13.68 -7.16 6.11
CA GLN A 127 -14.46 -6.40 5.11
C GLN A 127 -14.63 -4.92 5.47
N ASP A 128 -14.07 -4.47 6.60
CA ASP A 128 -14.35 -3.13 7.13
C ASP A 128 -13.66 -2.01 6.37
N THR A 129 -12.32 -1.99 6.36
CA THR A 129 -11.54 -0.89 5.78
C THR A 129 -10.33 -1.43 5.06
N LEU A 130 -9.92 -0.75 3.99
CA LEU A 130 -8.69 -1.06 3.25
C LEU A 130 -7.47 -1.11 4.19
N VAL A 131 -7.38 -0.20 5.16
CA VAL A 131 -6.31 -0.15 6.15
C VAL A 131 -6.30 -1.41 7.02
N ALA A 132 -7.47 -1.87 7.46
CA ALA A 132 -7.60 -3.11 8.22
C ALA A 132 -7.18 -4.32 7.37
N GLN A 133 -7.55 -4.36 6.09
CA GLN A 133 -7.14 -5.42 5.16
C GLN A 133 -5.63 -5.47 4.99
N VAL A 134 -4.99 -4.33 4.70
CA VAL A 134 -3.54 -4.25 4.54
C VAL A 134 -2.85 -4.67 5.84
N ASN A 135 -3.29 -4.18 7.00
CA ASN A 135 -2.71 -4.56 8.28
C ASN A 135 -2.91 -6.05 8.62
N ALA A 136 -4.04 -6.64 8.24
CA ALA A 136 -4.26 -8.08 8.40
C ALA A 136 -3.28 -8.89 7.55
N ILE A 137 -3.03 -8.49 6.30
CA ILE A 137 -1.99 -9.09 5.46
C ILE A 137 -0.63 -8.99 6.16
N LYS A 138 -0.24 -7.79 6.63
CA LYS A 138 1.05 -7.61 7.32
C LYS A 138 1.17 -8.54 8.52
N ARG A 139 0.14 -8.60 9.39
CA ARG A 139 0.12 -9.42 10.59
C ARG A 139 0.23 -10.91 10.29
N GLN A 140 -0.55 -11.42 9.34
CA GLN A 140 -0.56 -12.85 9.02
C GLN A 140 0.83 -13.36 8.64
N TYR A 141 1.59 -12.61 7.85
CA TYR A 141 2.94 -13.02 7.44
C TYR A 141 4.02 -12.73 8.51
N GLN A 142 3.83 -11.69 9.33
CA GLN A 142 4.71 -11.40 10.48
C GLN A 142 4.53 -12.42 11.61
N GLU A 143 3.30 -12.84 11.90
CA GLU A 143 2.97 -13.86 12.92
C GLU A 143 3.44 -15.26 12.52
N GLN A 144 3.50 -15.55 11.22
CA GLN A 144 4.10 -16.78 10.68
C GLN A 144 5.64 -16.81 10.78
N GLY A 145 6.27 -15.77 11.33
CA GLY A 145 7.73 -15.70 11.51
C GLY A 145 8.51 -15.55 10.21
N ILE A 146 7.82 -15.20 9.11
CA ILE A 146 8.44 -14.90 7.82
C ILE A 146 8.98 -13.47 7.88
N ASN A 147 10.05 -13.31 8.65
CA ASN A 147 10.90 -12.16 8.53
C ASN A 147 11.82 -12.51 7.37
N GLU A 148 11.93 -11.67 6.33
CA GLU A 148 12.88 -11.87 5.22
C GLU A 148 14.32 -12.12 5.73
N GLU A 149 14.61 -11.66 6.95
CA GLU A 149 15.82 -11.97 7.72
C GLU A 149 15.93 -13.45 8.10
N CYS A 150 14.86 -14.13 8.51
CA CYS A 150 14.87 -15.56 8.81
C CYS A 150 15.03 -16.42 7.54
N SER A 151 14.42 -16.05 6.42
CA SER A 151 14.58 -16.79 5.16
C SER A 151 15.95 -16.58 4.53
N SER A 152 16.49 -15.36 4.53
CA SER A 152 17.89 -15.12 4.14
C SER A 152 18.88 -15.83 5.06
N TRP A 153 18.61 -15.90 6.37
CA TRP A 153 19.45 -16.64 7.33
C TRP A 153 19.33 -18.16 7.17
N ALA A 154 18.14 -18.67 6.80
CA ALA A 154 17.94 -20.09 6.48
C ALA A 154 18.68 -20.49 5.19
N GLU A 155 18.64 -19.66 4.15
CA GLU A 155 19.44 -19.85 2.93
C GLU A 155 20.95 -19.78 3.24
N PHE A 156 21.38 -18.84 4.08
CA PHE A 156 22.77 -18.79 4.57
C PHE A 156 23.15 -20.06 5.35
N MET A 157 22.26 -20.61 6.18
CA MET A 157 22.54 -21.86 6.91
C MET A 157 22.59 -23.08 5.99
N LYS A 158 21.73 -23.16 4.97
CA LYS A 158 21.82 -24.19 3.92
C LYS A 158 23.16 -24.09 3.20
N LEU A 159 23.57 -22.88 2.82
CA LEU A 159 24.87 -22.59 2.21
C LEU A 159 26.03 -23.04 3.11
N ARG A 160 25.99 -22.67 4.40
CA ARG A 160 26.99 -23.07 5.41
C ARG A 160 27.08 -24.59 5.54
N SER A 161 25.95 -25.30 5.53
CA SER A 161 25.93 -26.77 5.57
C SER A 161 26.49 -27.39 4.28
N GLY A 162 26.22 -26.79 3.12
CA GLY A 162 26.78 -27.22 1.84
C GLY A 162 28.30 -27.08 1.79
N ILE A 163 28.84 -25.97 2.29
CA ILE A 163 30.28 -25.72 2.39
C ILE A 163 30.95 -26.68 3.37
N ALA A 164 30.33 -26.91 4.55
CA ALA A 164 30.85 -27.89 5.52
C ALA A 164 30.90 -29.32 4.95
N ARG A 165 29.95 -29.70 4.08
CA ARG A 165 29.99 -30.99 3.38
C ARG A 165 31.12 -31.07 2.37
N LEU A 166 31.47 -29.97 1.70
CA LEU A 166 32.61 -29.92 0.78
C LEU A 166 33.95 -30.14 1.50
N GLU A 167 34.09 -29.67 2.74
CA GLU A 167 35.30 -29.91 3.56
C GLU A 167 35.52 -31.39 3.92
N SER A 168 34.46 -32.20 3.94
CA SER A 168 34.55 -33.64 4.22
C SER A 168 34.99 -34.48 3.01
N PHE A 169 35.07 -33.88 1.82
CA PHE A 169 35.55 -34.54 0.61
C PHE A 169 37.03 -34.20 0.37
N ASP A 170 37.82 -35.21 0.00
CA ASP A 170 39.19 -35.01 -0.49
C ASP A 170 39.15 -34.31 -1.87
N MET A 171 39.09 -32.98 -1.81
CA MET A 171 38.84 -32.15 -2.98
C MET A 171 40.12 -31.92 -3.80
N LYS A 172 40.05 -32.27 -5.08
CA LYS A 172 41.09 -31.90 -6.06
C LYS A 172 41.22 -30.37 -6.18
N LEU A 173 42.42 -29.89 -6.50
CA LEU A 173 42.76 -28.46 -6.64
C LEU A 173 41.72 -27.59 -7.38
N PRO A 174 41.12 -28.01 -8.51
CA PRO A 174 40.13 -27.20 -9.22
C PRO A 174 38.90 -26.86 -8.38
N ALA A 175 38.43 -27.80 -7.56
CA ALA A 175 37.28 -27.58 -6.70
C ALA A 175 37.62 -26.65 -5.53
N LYS A 176 38.87 -26.68 -5.03
CA LYS A 176 39.37 -25.72 -4.02
C LYS A 176 39.35 -24.29 -4.56
N CYS A 177 39.69 -24.08 -5.84
CA CYS A 177 39.66 -22.77 -6.48
C CYS A 177 38.24 -22.18 -6.59
N TYR A 178 37.23 -22.99 -6.92
CA TYR A 178 35.83 -22.53 -6.98
C TYR A 178 35.30 -22.12 -5.60
N VAL A 179 35.61 -22.89 -4.56
CA VAL A 179 35.25 -22.53 -3.18
C VAL A 179 35.94 -21.23 -2.76
N TYR A 180 37.21 -21.04 -3.14
CA TYR A 180 37.93 -19.80 -2.85
C TYR A 180 37.36 -18.57 -3.56
N GLN A 181 37.00 -18.69 -4.84
CA GLN A 181 36.34 -17.61 -5.59
C GLN A 181 34.98 -17.26 -4.98
N PHE A 182 34.22 -18.26 -4.55
CA PHE A 182 32.96 -18.05 -3.86
C PHE A 182 33.14 -17.34 -2.51
N LEU A 183 34.14 -17.74 -1.71
CA LEU A 183 34.46 -17.08 -0.44
C LEU A 183 34.89 -15.62 -0.62
N LEU A 184 35.58 -15.29 -1.72
CA LEU A 184 35.91 -13.91 -2.07
C LEU A 184 34.66 -13.10 -2.42
N ALA A 185 33.72 -13.69 -3.16
CA ALA A 185 32.48 -13.01 -3.55
C ALA A 185 31.57 -12.68 -2.36
N ILE A 186 31.59 -13.48 -1.29
CA ILE A 186 30.78 -13.24 -0.08
C ILE A 186 31.54 -12.50 1.02
N ALA A 187 32.83 -12.18 0.82
CA ALA A 187 33.68 -11.59 1.87
C ALA A 187 33.25 -10.19 2.30
N GLU A 188 32.63 -9.42 1.40
CA GLU A 188 32.12 -8.08 1.73
C GLU A 188 30.87 -8.15 2.61
N SER A 189 29.99 -9.14 2.38
CA SER A 189 28.76 -9.32 3.16
C SER A 189 28.97 -10.12 4.45
N TYR A 190 29.96 -11.03 4.48
CA TYR A 190 30.22 -11.93 5.61
C TYR A 190 31.74 -12.08 5.90
N PRO A 191 32.40 -11.02 6.39
CA PRO A 191 33.87 -10.93 6.45
C PRO A 191 34.50 -11.96 7.39
N GLU A 192 33.95 -12.15 8.59
CA GLU A 192 34.52 -13.09 9.59
C GLU A 192 34.39 -14.56 9.14
N PHE A 193 33.25 -14.93 8.56
CA PHE A 193 33.04 -16.28 8.01
C PHE A 193 33.98 -16.57 6.83
N ALA A 194 34.11 -15.62 5.91
CA ALA A 194 35.01 -15.76 4.76
C ALA A 194 36.49 -15.81 5.20
N LYS A 195 36.86 -15.12 6.28
CA LYS A 195 38.22 -15.14 6.84
C LYS A 195 38.54 -16.49 7.48
N ASP A 196 37.66 -16.99 8.34
CA ASP A 196 37.80 -18.29 9.03
C ASP A 196 37.89 -19.45 8.02
N ARG A 197 37.03 -19.45 7.00
CA ARG A 197 37.05 -20.49 5.95
C ARG A 197 38.27 -20.41 5.03
N ARG A 198 38.75 -19.22 4.69
CA ARG A 198 40.00 -19.08 3.92
C ARG A 198 41.20 -19.62 4.72
N HIS A 199 41.25 -19.34 6.02
CA HIS A 199 42.29 -19.85 6.90
C HIS A 199 42.32 -21.39 6.92
N ASN A 200 41.17 -22.05 7.12
CA ASN A 200 41.05 -23.51 7.10
C ASN A 200 41.47 -24.16 5.76
N ILE A 201 41.14 -23.52 4.62
CA ILE A 201 41.58 -24.00 3.29
C ILE A 201 43.11 -23.87 3.13
N HIS A 202 43.71 -22.82 3.69
CA HIS A 202 45.16 -22.61 3.67
C HIS A 202 45.91 -23.61 4.57
N GLU A 203 45.32 -24.00 5.71
CA GLU A 203 45.92 -24.98 6.63
C GLU A 203 45.84 -26.42 6.12
N ASN A 204 44.77 -26.80 5.40
CA ASN A 204 44.62 -28.12 4.76
C ASN A 204 45.46 -28.32 3.47
N ARG A 205 46.68 -27.75 3.44
CA ARG A 205 47.69 -27.99 2.40
C ARG A 205 48.37 -29.35 2.60
N ASN A 206 47.64 -30.44 2.36
CA ASN A 206 48.29 -31.66 1.88
C ASN A 206 48.73 -31.41 0.44
N LEU A 207 49.92 -30.83 0.29
CA LEU A 207 50.70 -30.84 -0.95
C LEU A 207 51.35 -32.22 -1.05
N THR A 208 50.62 -33.17 -1.65
CA THR A 208 51.24 -34.35 -2.25
C THR A 208 50.98 -34.25 -3.74
N ILE A 209 52.04 -33.91 -4.48
CA ILE A 209 52.13 -34.16 -5.92
C ILE A 209 52.43 -35.64 -6.09
#